data_AF-G3VGZ4-F1
#
_entry.id   AF-G3VGZ4-F1
#
_cell.length_a   1.000
_cell.length_b   1.000
_cell.length_c   1.000
_cell.angle_alpha   90.00
_cell.angle_beta   90.00
_cell.angle_gamma   90.00
#
_symmetry.space_group_name_H-M   'P 1'
#
loop_
_entity.id
_entity.type
_entity.pdbx_description
1 polymer ?
#
loop_
_entity_poly.entity_id
_entity_poly.type
_entity_poly.pdbx_seq_one_letter_code
_entity_poly.pdbx_strand_id
1 'polypeptide(L)'
;MNTDGGGWTVFQRRVDGSVNFFRSWTAYKRGFGSRLGEFCLGNDNLHLLTTQGDSELRIDLQDFDHNHHFAKYSSFQVAGETDNYKLNLGAFVDGNAGDSLMYHNHFGFTTRDRDNDAYEGNCAMIYQGAWWYNDCHMSNLNGLWYVVSMVSDCKVFLGKKESILMSTRLINATEGGNLTVHMAFPGADGCKTMDAEYIKIGSEGHFKVPANGFLDVRVAETDYNSYCILYIYKELDGVFSTMVQLFSRTQGVSGKALRAFQDFYPIVGLEDDMMSLLSKSDACSQENIEGKA
;
A
#
# COMPACT_ATOMS: atom_id res chain seq x y z
N MET A 1 15.78 -9.08 -17.55
CA MET A 1 16.87 -9.85 -18.20
C MET A 1 18.25 -9.59 -17.58
N ASN A 2 18.52 -8.45 -16.91
CA ASN A 2 19.90 -8.05 -16.58
C ASN A 2 20.26 -8.07 -15.09
N THR A 3 19.28 -8.01 -14.18
CA THR A 3 19.54 -7.97 -12.72
C THR A 3 20.25 -9.26 -12.27
N ASP A 4 21.33 -9.12 -11.51
CA ASP A 4 22.07 -10.24 -10.89
C ASP A 4 22.37 -11.40 -11.85
N GLY A 5 22.93 -11.09 -13.02
CA GLY A 5 23.28 -12.12 -14.03
C GLY A 5 22.12 -12.63 -14.89
N GLY A 6 20.87 -12.21 -14.62
CA GLY A 6 19.71 -12.56 -15.43
C GLY A 6 19.13 -13.96 -15.14
N GLY A 7 18.26 -14.46 -16.02
CA GLY A 7 17.59 -15.76 -15.85
C GLY A 7 16.35 -15.76 -14.94
N TRP A 8 15.99 -14.60 -14.37
CA TRP A 8 14.84 -14.44 -13.48
C TRP A 8 13.49 -14.50 -14.20
N THR A 9 12.57 -15.29 -13.65
CA THR A 9 11.15 -15.26 -14.01
C THR A 9 10.38 -14.38 -13.02
N VAL A 10 9.80 -13.29 -13.51
CA VAL A 10 9.02 -12.36 -12.68
C VAL A 10 7.60 -12.91 -12.51
N PHE A 11 7.18 -13.16 -11.26
CA PHE A 11 5.84 -13.66 -10.95
C PHE A 11 4.91 -12.61 -10.32
N GLN A 12 5.47 -11.51 -9.81
CA GLN A 12 4.73 -10.39 -9.25
C GLN A 12 5.44 -9.10 -9.64
N ARG A 13 4.67 -8.10 -10.03
CA ARG A 13 5.21 -6.78 -10.36
C ARG A 13 4.24 -5.69 -9.94
N ARG A 14 4.74 -4.74 -9.15
CA ARG A 14 4.11 -3.45 -8.86
C ARG A 14 4.94 -2.34 -9.45
N VAL A 15 4.30 -1.35 -10.04
CA VAL A 15 4.96 -0.18 -10.65
C VAL A 15 4.08 1.04 -10.44
N ASP A 16 2.84 0.94 -10.94
CA ASP A 16 1.97 2.08 -11.18
C ASP A 16 0.57 1.83 -10.64
N GLY A 17 0.38 0.88 -9.71
CA GLY A 17 -0.90 0.43 -9.13
C GLY A 17 -2.10 0.36 -10.08
N SER A 18 -1.88 0.19 -11.39
CA SER A 18 -2.92 0.06 -12.41
C SER A 18 -3.78 -1.18 -12.21
N VAL A 19 -3.30 -2.11 -11.39
CA VAL A 19 -3.96 -3.36 -11.08
C VAL A 19 -4.30 -3.40 -9.60
N ASN A 20 -5.57 -3.69 -9.29
CA ASN A 20 -6.00 -3.96 -7.92
C ASN A 20 -5.48 -5.34 -7.45
N PHE A 21 -4.78 -5.37 -6.31
CA PHE A 21 -4.25 -6.59 -5.67
C PHE A 21 -5.10 -7.09 -4.49
N PHE A 22 -6.14 -6.38 -4.06
CA PHE A 22 -7.13 -6.91 -3.11
C PHE A 22 -8.15 -7.78 -3.85
N ARG A 23 -7.74 -9.02 -4.18
CA ARG A 23 -8.48 -9.94 -5.05
C ARG A 23 -8.83 -11.24 -4.32
N SER A 24 -9.79 -11.97 -4.90
CA SER A 24 -10.24 -13.27 -4.41
C SER A 24 -9.20 -14.38 -4.60
N TRP A 25 -9.42 -15.51 -3.91
CA TRP A 25 -8.64 -16.74 -4.03
C TRP A 25 -8.53 -17.20 -5.48
N THR A 26 -9.66 -17.21 -6.20
CA THR A 26 -9.71 -17.66 -7.60
C THR A 26 -8.87 -16.77 -8.52
N ALA A 27 -8.83 -15.46 -8.24
CA ALA A 27 -8.00 -14.54 -9.01
C ALA A 27 -6.51 -14.76 -8.73
N TYR A 28 -6.10 -14.88 -7.46
CA TYR A 28 -4.71 -15.20 -7.10
C TYR A 28 -4.27 -16.58 -7.56
N LYS A 29 -5.17 -17.57 -7.61
CA LYS A 29 -4.91 -18.88 -8.19
C LYS A 29 -4.53 -18.78 -9.68
N ARG A 30 -5.37 -18.10 -10.47
CA ARG A 30 -5.21 -18.00 -11.93
C ARG A 30 -4.18 -16.97 -12.39
N GLY A 31 -3.95 -15.94 -11.59
CA GLY A 31 -3.20 -14.75 -11.97
C GLY A 31 -4.10 -13.67 -12.60
N PHE A 32 -3.58 -12.44 -12.61
CA PHE A 32 -4.30 -11.25 -13.09
C PHE A 32 -3.31 -10.13 -13.46
N GLY A 33 -3.80 -9.10 -14.15
CA GLY A 33 -3.00 -7.97 -14.63
C GLY A 33 -2.37 -8.23 -16.00
N SER A 34 -1.33 -7.46 -16.33
CA SER A 34 -0.65 -7.51 -17.62
C SER A 34 0.86 -7.59 -17.45
N ARG A 35 1.51 -8.48 -18.21
CA ARG A 35 2.98 -8.61 -18.23
C ARG A 35 3.70 -7.33 -18.71
N LEU A 36 2.98 -6.45 -19.40
CA LEU A 36 3.49 -5.14 -19.84
C LEU A 36 3.50 -4.10 -18.71
N GLY A 37 2.77 -4.34 -17.61
CA GLY A 37 2.65 -3.44 -16.46
C GLY A 37 2.66 -4.22 -15.16
N GLU A 38 1.69 -3.97 -14.28
CA GLU A 38 1.51 -4.73 -13.06
C GLU A 38 0.80 -6.06 -13.29
N PHE A 39 1.25 -7.10 -12.60
CA PHE A 39 0.61 -8.40 -12.66
C PHE A 39 0.97 -9.29 -11.48
N CYS A 40 0.12 -10.30 -11.29
CA CYS A 40 0.42 -11.51 -10.55
C CYS A 40 0.29 -12.69 -11.51
N LEU A 41 1.33 -13.53 -11.60
CA LEU A 41 1.38 -14.69 -12.50
C LEU A 41 0.37 -15.77 -12.12
N GLY A 42 -0.03 -15.82 -10.85
CA GLY A 42 -0.95 -16.80 -10.31
C GLY A 42 -0.26 -17.93 -9.56
N ASN A 43 -0.88 -18.36 -8.45
CA ASN A 43 -0.31 -19.34 -7.53
C ASN A 43 -0.22 -20.75 -8.15
N ASP A 44 -1.12 -21.12 -9.07
CA ASP A 44 -0.99 -22.39 -9.81
C ASP A 44 0.32 -22.43 -10.62
N ASN A 45 0.61 -21.34 -11.33
CA ASN A 45 1.83 -21.22 -12.12
C ASN A 45 3.07 -21.17 -11.22
N LEU A 46 2.99 -20.46 -10.09
CA LEU A 46 4.08 -20.33 -9.14
C LEU A 46 4.43 -21.67 -8.48
N HIS A 47 3.42 -22.45 -8.10
CA HIS A 47 3.58 -23.82 -7.61
C HIS A 47 4.30 -24.69 -8.64
N LEU A 48 3.83 -24.70 -9.90
CA LEU A 48 4.43 -25.50 -10.97
C LEU A 48 5.89 -25.13 -11.23
N LEU A 49 6.21 -23.82 -11.27
CA LEU A 49 7.57 -23.34 -11.52
C LEU A 49 8.54 -23.69 -10.39
N THR A 50 8.08 -23.61 -9.14
CA THR A 50 8.95 -23.77 -7.96
C THR A 50 9.03 -25.20 -7.42
N THR A 51 8.25 -26.14 -7.97
CA THR A 51 8.30 -27.56 -7.59
C THR A 51 9.35 -28.35 -8.39
N GLN A 52 9.79 -27.84 -9.54
CA GLN A 52 10.65 -28.58 -10.48
C GLN A 52 12.17 -28.47 -10.21
N GLY A 53 12.59 -27.70 -9.21
CA GLY A 53 14.00 -27.58 -8.83
C GLY A 53 14.26 -26.55 -7.74
N ASP A 54 15.53 -26.37 -7.37
CA ASP A 54 15.96 -25.39 -6.38
C ASP A 54 15.92 -23.98 -6.98
N SER A 55 14.79 -23.29 -6.79
CA SER A 55 14.60 -21.91 -7.24
C SER A 55 14.97 -20.95 -6.12
N GLU A 56 15.84 -19.97 -6.37
CA GLU A 56 16.05 -18.86 -5.45
C GLU A 56 14.97 -17.77 -5.61
N LEU A 57 14.73 -16.99 -4.55
CA LEU A 57 13.85 -15.82 -4.59
C LEU A 57 14.67 -14.55 -4.43
N ARG A 58 14.41 -13.61 -5.32
CA ARG A 58 14.87 -12.22 -5.20
C ARG A 58 13.67 -11.29 -5.23
N ILE A 59 13.64 -10.36 -4.29
CA ILE A 59 12.66 -9.28 -4.22
C ILE A 59 13.43 -8.00 -4.47
N ASP A 60 13.08 -7.29 -5.54
CA ASP A 60 13.61 -5.96 -5.83
C ASP A 60 12.58 -4.90 -5.45
N LEU A 61 13.02 -3.91 -4.70
CA LEU A 61 12.24 -2.77 -4.24
C LEU A 61 12.91 -1.50 -4.76
N GLN A 62 12.10 -0.51 -5.09
CA GLN A 62 12.58 0.81 -5.45
C GLN A 62 11.79 1.83 -4.63
N ASP A 63 12.51 2.73 -3.95
CA ASP A 63 11.89 3.85 -3.27
C ASP A 63 11.60 5.00 -4.24
N PHE A 64 10.99 6.08 -3.75
CA PHE A 64 10.67 7.23 -4.59
C PHE A 64 11.89 8.07 -5.00
N ASP A 65 13.07 7.82 -4.39
CA ASP A 65 14.33 8.48 -4.71
C ASP A 65 15.16 7.68 -5.73
N HIS A 66 14.58 6.65 -6.34
CA HIS A 66 15.24 5.70 -7.24
C HIS A 66 16.36 4.88 -6.58
N ASN A 67 16.40 4.80 -5.25
CA ASN A 67 17.29 3.87 -4.58
C ASN A 67 16.72 2.45 -4.72
N HIS A 68 17.61 1.53 -5.06
CA HIS A 68 17.28 0.14 -5.24
C HIS A 68 17.65 -0.66 -3.99
N HIS A 69 16.66 -1.35 -3.45
CA HIS A 69 16.83 -2.29 -2.36
C HIS A 69 16.47 -3.69 -2.83
N PHE A 70 17.08 -4.71 -2.24
CA PHE A 70 16.71 -6.08 -2.51
C PHE A 70 16.81 -6.98 -1.29
N ALA A 71 16.11 -8.11 -1.35
CA ALA A 71 16.24 -9.24 -0.43
C ALA A 71 16.32 -10.54 -1.24
N LYS A 72 17.24 -11.44 -0.86
CA LYS A 72 17.50 -12.70 -1.55
C LYS A 72 17.42 -13.88 -0.57
N TYR A 73 16.76 -14.96 -0.99
CA TYR A 73 16.58 -16.19 -0.23
C TYR A 73 17.11 -17.39 -1.02
N SER A 74 17.79 -18.30 -0.34
CA SER A 74 18.51 -19.43 -0.96
C SER A 74 17.61 -20.42 -1.68
N SER A 75 16.34 -20.52 -1.27
CA SER A 75 15.34 -21.32 -1.96
C SER A 75 13.94 -20.74 -1.75
N PHE A 76 13.04 -21.05 -2.67
CA PHE A 76 11.66 -20.60 -2.67
C PHE A 76 10.76 -21.61 -3.36
N GLN A 77 9.77 -22.07 -2.62
CA GLN A 77 8.77 -23.00 -3.10
C GLN A 77 7.38 -22.60 -2.61
N VAL A 78 6.41 -22.72 -3.52
CA VAL A 78 4.99 -22.58 -3.22
C VAL A 78 4.33 -23.94 -3.34
N ALA A 79 3.68 -24.38 -2.28
CA ALA A 79 2.98 -25.67 -2.26
C ALA A 79 1.74 -25.68 -3.17
N GLY A 80 1.10 -26.84 -3.33
CA GLY A 80 -0.13 -26.96 -4.12
C GLY A 80 -1.33 -26.30 -3.42
N GLU A 81 -2.44 -26.17 -4.14
CA GLU A 81 -3.69 -25.61 -3.60
C GLU A 81 -4.22 -26.39 -2.39
N THR A 82 -4.01 -27.71 -2.36
CA THR A 82 -4.39 -28.59 -1.24
C THR A 82 -3.70 -28.20 0.06
N ASP A 83 -2.52 -27.60 -0.04
CA ASP A 83 -1.72 -27.07 1.06
C ASP A 83 -1.80 -25.53 1.11
N ASN A 84 -2.88 -24.95 0.57
CA ASN A 84 -3.15 -23.51 0.58
C ASN A 84 -2.03 -22.65 -0.02
N TYR A 85 -1.30 -23.16 -1.02
CA TYR A 85 -0.14 -22.47 -1.60
C TYR A 85 0.90 -22.04 -0.55
N LYS A 86 1.09 -22.85 0.50
CA LYS A 86 2.02 -22.58 1.59
C LYS A 86 3.41 -22.18 1.08
N LEU A 87 3.96 -21.11 1.67
CA LEU A 87 5.30 -20.62 1.40
C LEU A 87 6.34 -21.52 2.08
N ASN A 88 7.37 -21.93 1.34
CA ASN A 88 8.56 -22.55 1.90
C ASN A 88 9.78 -21.78 1.39
N LEU A 89 10.51 -21.15 2.31
CA LEU A 89 11.72 -20.40 2.04
C LEU A 89 12.95 -21.08 2.63
N GLY A 90 14.05 -20.98 1.89
CA GLY A 90 15.39 -21.18 2.40
C GLY A 90 15.88 -19.98 3.20
N ALA A 91 17.14 -20.02 3.61
CA ALA A 91 17.74 -18.95 4.39
C ALA A 91 17.75 -17.62 3.61
N PHE A 92 17.53 -16.50 4.32
CA PHE A 92 17.94 -15.20 3.81
C PHE A 92 19.46 -15.18 3.60
N VAL A 93 19.91 -14.82 2.41
CA VAL A 93 21.33 -14.92 2.01
C VAL A 93 21.99 -13.58 1.75
N ASP A 94 21.24 -12.59 1.27
CA ASP A 94 21.78 -11.26 0.96
C ASP A 94 20.65 -10.24 0.78
N GLY A 95 20.96 -8.95 0.88
CA GLY A 95 20.03 -7.88 0.59
C GLY A 95 20.09 -6.70 1.55
N ASN A 96 20.15 -5.49 0.99
CA ASN A 96 20.09 -4.23 1.74
C ASN A 96 18.64 -3.80 2.10
N ALA A 97 17.61 -4.57 1.73
CA ALA A 97 16.24 -4.38 2.20
C ALA A 97 15.99 -5.00 3.60
N GLY A 98 16.89 -5.87 4.06
CA GLY A 98 16.68 -6.68 5.27
C GLY A 98 15.73 -7.87 5.04
N ASP A 99 15.50 -8.64 6.11
CA ASP A 99 14.65 -9.82 6.10
C ASP A 99 13.29 -9.55 6.75
N SER A 100 12.27 -9.41 5.91
CA SER A 100 10.87 -9.26 6.32
C SER A 100 9.97 -10.37 5.79
N LEU A 101 10.53 -11.41 5.14
CA LEU A 101 9.75 -12.52 4.56
C LEU A 101 9.91 -13.82 5.36
N MET A 102 11.01 -14.03 6.10
CA MET A 102 11.13 -15.24 6.93
C MET A 102 10.01 -15.38 7.97
N TYR A 103 9.46 -14.27 8.47
CA TYR A 103 8.27 -14.26 9.35
C TYR A 103 7.03 -14.95 8.75
N HIS A 104 6.99 -15.02 7.42
CA HIS A 104 5.89 -15.57 6.64
C HIS A 104 6.14 -17.03 6.20
N ASN A 105 7.32 -17.58 6.51
CA ASN A 105 7.68 -18.93 6.09
C ASN A 105 6.74 -19.97 6.72
N HIS A 106 6.36 -20.98 5.96
CA HIS A 106 5.44 -22.06 6.32
C HIS A 106 3.98 -21.66 6.54
N PHE A 107 3.57 -20.43 6.24
CA PHE A 107 2.17 -20.03 6.29
C PHE A 107 1.46 -20.23 4.95
N GLY A 108 0.15 -20.51 5.04
CA GLY A 108 -0.73 -20.59 3.89
C GLY A 108 -0.94 -19.22 3.26
N PHE A 109 -1.22 -19.19 1.96
CA PHE A 109 -1.64 -17.96 1.31
C PHE A 109 -3.04 -17.59 1.79
N THR A 110 -3.31 -16.31 2.04
CA THR A 110 -4.60 -15.83 2.54
C THR A 110 -5.11 -14.70 1.65
N THR A 111 -6.39 -14.79 1.27
CA THR A 111 -7.13 -13.77 0.51
C THR A 111 -8.36 -13.32 1.29
N ARG A 112 -9.02 -12.26 0.79
CA ARG A 112 -10.24 -11.71 1.41
C ARG A 112 -11.35 -12.75 1.65
N ASP A 113 -11.42 -13.77 0.80
CA ASP A 113 -12.45 -14.80 0.75
C ASP A 113 -11.95 -16.19 1.17
N ARG A 114 -10.67 -16.34 1.55
CA ARG A 114 -10.13 -17.60 2.06
C ARG A 114 -9.02 -17.32 3.07
N ASP A 115 -9.38 -17.50 4.33
CA ASP A 115 -8.50 -17.31 5.49
C ASP A 115 -7.70 -18.58 5.79
N ASN A 116 -6.37 -18.47 5.73
CA ASN A 116 -5.43 -19.53 6.08
C ASN A 116 -4.28 -18.99 6.96
N ASP A 117 -4.48 -17.83 7.58
CA ASP A 117 -3.49 -17.19 8.45
C ASP A 117 -3.62 -17.67 9.91
N ALA A 118 -2.77 -17.15 10.80
CA ALA A 118 -2.73 -17.58 12.20
C ALA A 118 -3.39 -16.59 13.16
N TYR A 119 -3.92 -15.49 12.65
CA TYR A 119 -4.63 -14.50 13.45
C TYR A 119 -6.08 -14.96 13.70
N GLU A 120 -6.71 -14.43 14.75
CA GLU A 120 -8.10 -14.78 15.08
C GLU A 120 -9.11 -14.23 14.06
N GLY A 121 -8.72 -13.20 13.30
CA GLY A 121 -9.49 -12.67 12.18
C GLY A 121 -8.72 -12.77 10.87
N ASN A 122 -9.32 -12.29 9.78
CA ASN A 122 -8.72 -12.40 8.46
C ASN A 122 -7.72 -11.24 8.19
N CYS A 123 -6.43 -11.54 8.18
CA CYS A 123 -5.38 -10.55 7.89
C CYS A 123 -5.52 -9.94 6.48
N ALA A 124 -5.94 -10.72 5.49
CA ALA A 124 -6.14 -10.19 4.13
C ALA A 124 -7.24 -9.12 4.10
N MET A 125 -8.33 -9.31 4.85
CA MET A 125 -9.39 -8.31 5.00
C MET A 125 -8.90 -7.04 5.72
N ILE A 126 -8.13 -7.20 6.80
CA ILE A 126 -7.63 -6.08 7.61
C ILE A 126 -6.61 -5.24 6.86
N TYR A 127 -5.64 -5.89 6.20
CA TYR A 127 -4.51 -5.24 5.54
C TYR A 127 -4.71 -5.07 4.02
N GLN A 128 -5.92 -5.34 3.54
CA GLN A 128 -6.41 -5.12 2.18
C GLN A 128 -5.39 -5.52 1.10
N GLY A 129 -4.95 -6.79 1.18
CA GLY A 129 -4.04 -7.41 0.23
C GLY A 129 -4.29 -8.91 0.17
N ALA A 130 -3.32 -9.66 -0.35
CA ALA A 130 -3.26 -11.10 -0.19
C ALA A 130 -1.80 -11.53 -0.06
N TRP A 131 -1.52 -12.40 0.90
CA TRP A 131 -0.15 -12.76 1.25
C TRP A 131 -0.10 -14.05 2.04
N TRP A 132 1.10 -14.55 2.29
CA TRP A 132 1.36 -15.62 3.26
C TRP A 132 1.32 -15.05 4.68
N TYR A 133 0.15 -14.58 5.12
CA TYR A 133 -0.01 -13.95 6.42
C TYR A 133 0.23 -14.96 7.56
N ASN A 134 0.87 -14.47 8.62
CA ASN A 134 0.98 -15.13 9.92
C ASN A 134 0.02 -14.40 10.87
N ASP A 135 0.52 -13.66 11.87
CA ASP A 135 -0.27 -12.78 12.73
C ASP A 135 0.33 -11.37 12.76
N CYS A 136 0.08 -10.50 11.79
CA CYS A 136 -0.39 -10.78 10.44
C CYS A 136 0.76 -10.71 9.43
N HIS A 137 1.57 -9.64 9.48
CA HIS A 137 2.69 -9.50 8.56
C HIS A 137 3.86 -8.67 9.05
N MET A 138 5.06 -8.99 8.54
CA MET A 138 6.23 -8.10 8.49
C MET A 138 6.45 -7.53 7.08
N SER A 139 5.78 -8.07 6.06
CA SER A 139 5.76 -7.56 4.68
C SER A 139 4.37 -7.73 4.06
N ASN A 140 3.95 -6.74 3.26
CA ASN A 140 2.72 -6.81 2.47
C ASN A 140 2.89 -6.04 1.16
N LEU A 141 3.50 -6.69 0.16
CA LEU A 141 3.77 -6.08 -1.15
C LEU A 141 2.51 -5.88 -2.01
N ASN A 142 1.34 -6.28 -1.49
CA ASN A 142 0.05 -6.28 -2.17
C ASN A 142 -1.00 -5.34 -1.53
N GLY A 143 -0.64 -4.61 -0.46
CA GLY A 143 -1.56 -3.78 0.33
C GLY A 143 -1.73 -2.31 -0.13
N LEU A 144 -2.68 -1.61 0.49
CA LEU A 144 -3.01 -0.19 0.28
C LEU A 144 -2.26 0.76 1.24
N TRP A 145 -2.44 2.07 1.04
CA TRP A 145 -2.15 3.11 2.04
C TRP A 145 -3.45 3.62 2.69
N TYR A 146 -3.38 3.98 3.98
CA TYR A 146 -4.46 4.58 4.76
C TYR A 146 -4.07 6.00 5.16
N VAL A 147 -4.99 6.96 5.04
CA VAL A 147 -4.88 8.25 5.74
C VAL A 147 -5.41 8.04 7.16
N VAL A 148 -4.52 8.10 8.15
CA VAL A 148 -4.80 7.74 9.54
C VAL A 148 -4.91 8.94 10.47
N SER A 149 -4.32 10.08 10.10
CA SER A 149 -4.48 11.34 10.81
C SER A 149 -4.42 12.52 9.84
N MET A 150 -5.09 13.60 10.21
CA MET A 150 -5.13 14.85 9.44
C MET A 150 -5.10 16.05 10.38
N VAL A 151 -4.46 17.12 9.94
CA VAL A 151 -4.46 18.42 10.62
C VAL A 151 -4.62 19.50 9.56
N SER A 152 -5.50 20.47 9.79
CA SER A 152 -5.74 21.55 8.81
C SER A 152 -6.45 22.74 9.43
N ASP A 153 -6.10 23.94 8.98
CA ASP A 153 -6.78 25.21 9.29
C ASP A 153 -8.07 25.41 8.47
N CYS A 154 -8.40 24.49 7.57
CA CYS A 154 -9.59 24.55 6.74
C CYS A 154 -10.86 24.48 7.59
N LYS A 155 -11.66 25.55 7.60
CA LYS A 155 -12.89 25.65 8.41
C LYS A 155 -13.88 24.51 8.16
N VAL A 156 -13.98 24.02 6.92
CA VAL A 156 -14.85 22.89 6.56
C VAL A 156 -14.36 21.60 7.23
N PHE A 157 -13.04 21.39 7.26
CA PHE A 157 -12.43 20.27 7.96
C PHE A 157 -12.64 20.42 9.47
N LEU A 158 -12.32 21.56 10.06
CA LEU A 158 -12.46 21.81 11.50
C LEU A 158 -13.90 21.54 11.99
N GLY A 159 -14.92 21.94 11.22
CA GLY A 159 -16.32 21.68 11.55
C GLY A 159 -16.76 20.21 11.45
N LYS A 160 -15.93 19.34 10.86
CA LYS A 160 -16.24 17.91 10.62
C LYS A 160 -15.16 16.95 11.13
N LYS A 161 -14.06 17.44 11.71
CA LYS A 161 -12.86 16.64 11.98
C LYS A 161 -13.10 15.44 12.88
N GLU A 162 -14.07 15.54 13.78
CA GLU A 162 -14.48 14.47 14.71
C GLU A 162 -15.33 13.37 14.04
N SER A 163 -15.88 13.61 12.85
CA SER A 163 -16.70 12.64 12.11
C SER A 163 -16.03 12.07 10.86
N ILE A 164 -14.79 12.50 10.57
CA ILE A 164 -14.03 11.97 9.43
C ILE A 164 -13.45 10.59 9.78
N LEU A 165 -13.68 9.66 8.87
CA LEU A 165 -13.20 8.29 8.95
C LEU A 165 -11.92 8.12 8.12
N MET A 166 -11.11 7.12 8.48
CA MET A 166 -9.92 6.73 7.72
C MET A 166 -10.29 6.42 6.27
N SER A 167 -9.52 7.00 5.34
CA SER A 167 -9.72 6.79 3.90
C SER A 167 -8.53 6.06 3.30
N THR A 168 -8.71 5.30 2.23
CA THR A 168 -7.62 4.56 1.59
C THR A 168 -7.14 5.23 0.31
N ARG A 169 -5.90 4.93 -0.05
CA ARG A 169 -5.19 5.46 -1.21
C ARG A 169 -4.47 4.32 -1.92
N LEU A 170 -4.72 4.19 -3.22
CA LEU A 170 -3.89 3.43 -4.14
C LEU A 170 -3.11 4.44 -4.96
N ILE A 171 -1.78 4.44 -4.82
CA ILE A 171 -0.88 5.47 -5.36
C ILE A 171 0.02 4.83 -6.41
N ASN A 172 0.07 5.48 -7.56
CA ASN A 172 0.51 4.89 -8.82
C ASN A 172 1.44 5.86 -9.53
N ALA A 173 2.74 5.57 -9.61
CA ALA A 173 3.66 6.45 -10.34
C ALA A 173 3.58 6.22 -11.86
N THR A 174 3.58 7.31 -12.64
CA THR A 174 3.63 7.26 -14.11
C THR A 174 5.06 7.44 -14.61
N GLU A 175 5.33 7.08 -15.88
CA GLU A 175 6.66 7.18 -16.49
C GLU A 175 7.22 8.62 -16.50
N GLY A 176 6.33 9.63 -16.47
CA GLY A 176 6.71 11.05 -16.36
C GLY A 176 6.93 11.56 -14.94
N GLY A 177 6.82 10.70 -13.92
CA GLY A 177 6.94 11.05 -12.52
C GLY A 177 5.69 11.69 -11.90
N ASN A 178 4.56 11.78 -12.64
CA ASN A 178 3.26 12.10 -12.03
C ASN A 178 2.77 10.90 -11.21
N LEU A 179 1.74 11.11 -10.39
CA LEU A 179 1.03 10.01 -9.74
C LEU A 179 -0.45 10.00 -10.14
N THR A 180 -0.99 8.81 -10.36
CA THR A 180 -2.44 8.60 -10.28
C THR A 180 -2.75 8.17 -8.84
N VAL A 181 -3.78 8.75 -8.24
CA VAL A 181 -4.17 8.41 -6.87
C VAL A 181 -5.66 8.10 -6.84
N HIS A 182 -5.98 6.83 -6.63
CA HIS A 182 -7.34 6.38 -6.38
C HIS A 182 -7.62 6.49 -4.88
N MET A 183 -8.69 7.20 -4.53
CA MET A 183 -9.07 7.53 -3.16
C MET A 183 -10.41 6.88 -2.84
N ALA A 184 -10.52 6.24 -1.68
CA ALA A 184 -11.79 5.69 -1.21
C ALA A 184 -12.13 6.28 0.18
N PHE A 185 -13.27 6.94 0.27
CA PHE A 185 -13.76 7.65 1.45
C PHE A 185 -14.99 6.95 2.02
N PRO A 186 -14.93 6.42 3.24
CA PRO A 186 -16.09 5.84 3.88
C PRO A 186 -17.04 6.92 4.40
N GLY A 187 -18.35 6.68 4.28
CA GLY A 187 -19.39 7.56 4.78
C GLY A 187 -20.67 6.80 5.14
N ALA A 188 -21.68 7.53 5.62
CA ALA A 188 -22.95 6.94 6.04
C ALA A 188 -23.69 6.19 4.91
N ASP A 189 -23.53 6.65 3.67
CA ASP A 189 -24.17 6.07 2.48
C ASP A 189 -23.29 5.00 1.78
N GLY A 190 -22.22 4.55 2.45
CA GLY A 190 -21.24 3.60 1.90
C GLY A 190 -19.95 4.26 1.42
N CYS A 191 -19.23 3.59 0.53
CA CYS A 191 -17.92 4.03 0.05
C CYS A 191 -18.01 4.95 -1.17
N LYS A 192 -17.42 6.14 -1.09
CA LYS A 192 -17.28 7.06 -2.23
C LYS A 192 -15.85 7.01 -2.75
N THR A 193 -15.68 6.77 -4.04
CA THR A 193 -14.37 6.74 -4.69
C THR A 193 -14.13 7.97 -5.56
N MET A 194 -12.87 8.37 -5.68
CA MET A 194 -12.45 9.49 -6.52
C MET A 194 -11.01 9.29 -6.97
N ASP A 195 -10.75 9.60 -8.23
CA ASP A 195 -9.42 9.54 -8.81
C ASP A 195 -8.87 10.94 -8.98
N ALA A 196 -7.58 11.12 -8.73
CA ALA A 196 -6.90 12.38 -9.00
C ALA A 196 -5.49 12.15 -9.55
N GLU A 197 -5.07 13.04 -10.45
CA GLU A 197 -3.70 13.06 -10.97
C GLU A 197 -2.88 14.10 -10.20
N TYR A 198 -1.76 13.64 -9.63
CA TYR A 198 -0.76 14.45 -8.95
C TYR A 198 0.33 14.74 -9.98
N ILE A 199 0.31 15.96 -10.50
CA ILE A 199 1.21 16.40 -11.56
C ILE A 199 2.50 16.88 -10.90
N LYS A 200 3.62 16.25 -11.23
CA LYS A 200 4.93 16.60 -10.68
C LYS A 200 5.31 18.03 -11.08
N ILE A 201 5.78 18.81 -10.12
CA ILE A 201 6.21 20.20 -10.32
C ILE A 201 7.59 20.44 -9.68
N GLY A 202 8.63 20.19 -10.46
CA GLY A 202 10.02 20.41 -10.03
C GLY A 202 10.64 19.14 -9.44
N SER A 203 11.01 19.19 -8.17
CA SER A 203 11.71 18.10 -7.47
C SER A 203 10.83 16.88 -7.19
N GLU A 204 11.45 15.75 -6.87
CA GLU A 204 10.73 14.56 -6.39
C GLU A 204 9.86 14.90 -5.17
N GLY A 205 8.75 14.18 -5.04
CA GLY A 205 7.80 14.37 -3.95
C GLY A 205 6.99 15.67 -4.01
N HIS A 206 7.15 16.51 -5.04
CA HIS A 206 6.47 17.80 -5.17
C HIS A 206 5.48 17.80 -6.35
N PHE A 207 4.20 18.03 -6.05
CA PHE A 207 3.10 17.89 -6.99
C PHE A 207 2.09 19.03 -6.88
N LYS A 208 1.24 19.15 -7.90
CA LYS A 208 -0.04 19.86 -7.82
C LYS A 208 -1.17 18.91 -8.23
N VAL A 209 -2.37 19.14 -7.70
CA VAL A 209 -3.57 18.34 -8.00
C VAL A 209 -4.70 19.28 -8.43
N PRO A 210 -4.75 19.70 -9.70
CA PRO A 210 -5.69 20.71 -10.16
C PRO A 210 -7.16 20.35 -9.90
N ALA A 211 -7.52 19.07 -10.07
CA ALA A 211 -8.88 18.57 -9.87
C ALA A 211 -9.41 18.77 -8.43
N ASN A 212 -8.50 18.92 -7.46
CA ASN A 212 -8.81 19.05 -6.04
C ASN A 212 -8.48 20.44 -5.49
N GLY A 213 -8.03 21.37 -6.33
CA GLY A 213 -7.55 22.68 -5.90
C GLY A 213 -6.27 22.62 -5.07
N PHE A 214 -5.51 21.51 -5.12
CA PHE A 214 -4.25 21.42 -4.38
C PHE A 214 -3.16 22.08 -5.21
N LEU A 215 -2.71 23.24 -4.75
CA LEU A 215 -1.77 24.09 -5.46
C LEU A 215 -0.32 23.63 -5.26
N ASP A 216 -0.02 23.08 -4.09
CA ASP A 216 1.31 22.61 -3.71
C ASP A 216 1.15 21.41 -2.75
N VAL A 217 1.66 20.26 -3.18
CA VAL A 217 1.62 19.00 -2.44
C VAL A 217 3.04 18.48 -2.32
N ARG A 218 3.49 18.22 -1.09
CA ARG A 218 4.86 17.77 -0.82
C ARG A 218 4.88 16.56 0.09
N VAL A 219 5.65 15.55 -0.29
CA VAL A 219 6.10 14.51 0.64
C VAL A 219 7.08 15.19 1.59
N ALA A 220 6.63 15.48 2.80
CA ALA A 220 7.43 16.18 3.81
C ALA A 220 8.40 15.24 4.51
N GLU A 221 7.96 14.02 4.79
CA GLU A 221 8.76 12.96 5.40
C GLU A 221 8.13 11.60 5.08
N THR A 222 8.95 10.56 4.92
CA THR A 222 8.49 9.19 4.75
C THR A 222 9.61 8.24 5.15
N ASP A 223 9.25 7.08 5.69
CA ASP A 223 10.20 5.98 5.87
C ASP A 223 10.07 4.89 4.79
N TYR A 224 9.23 5.16 3.78
CA TYR A 224 8.88 4.33 2.61
C TYR A 224 8.21 2.98 2.93
N ASN A 225 8.37 2.50 4.16
CA ASN A 225 7.93 1.18 4.60
C ASN A 225 6.61 1.23 5.36
N SER A 226 6.38 2.28 6.17
CA SER A 226 5.31 2.27 7.16
C SER A 226 4.48 3.54 7.18
N TYR A 227 5.07 4.72 6.95
CA TYR A 227 4.34 5.99 6.95
C TYR A 227 4.86 7.00 5.92
N CYS A 228 4.00 7.97 5.61
CA CYS A 228 4.33 9.15 4.82
C CYS A 228 3.56 10.36 5.38
N ILE A 229 4.21 11.51 5.48
CA ILE A 229 3.63 12.79 5.89
C ILE A 229 3.53 13.65 4.64
N LEU A 230 2.29 14.01 4.28
CA LEU A 230 2.00 14.78 3.08
C LEU A 230 1.55 16.18 3.48
N TYR A 231 2.35 17.18 3.13
CA TYR A 231 1.97 18.58 3.18
C TYR A 231 1.13 18.94 1.95
N ILE A 232 0.05 19.69 2.16
CA ILE A 232 -0.86 20.15 1.12
C ILE A 232 -1.22 21.60 1.40
N TYR A 233 -0.92 22.47 0.45
CA TYR A 233 -1.49 23.81 0.35
C TYR A 233 -2.55 23.82 -0.75
N LYS A 234 -3.75 24.25 -0.40
CA LYS A 234 -4.91 24.18 -1.30
C LYS A 234 -5.73 25.46 -1.28
N GLU A 235 -6.44 25.65 -2.39
CA GLU A 235 -7.45 26.69 -2.57
C GLU A 235 -8.79 26.03 -2.91
N LEU A 236 -9.84 26.48 -2.24
CA LEU A 236 -11.21 26.04 -2.49
C LEU A 236 -12.14 27.25 -2.38
N ASP A 237 -12.83 27.59 -3.47
CA ASP A 237 -13.79 28.69 -3.55
C ASP A 237 -13.25 30.05 -3.07
N GLY A 238 -12.00 30.36 -3.43
CA GLY A 238 -11.26 31.56 -3.07
C GLY A 238 -10.62 31.51 -1.68
N VAL A 239 -10.75 30.41 -0.95
CA VAL A 239 -10.22 30.25 0.41
C VAL A 239 -9.00 29.34 0.41
N PHE A 240 -7.89 29.88 0.89
CA PHE A 240 -6.64 29.14 1.06
C PHE A 240 -6.60 28.42 2.41
N SER A 241 -5.99 27.24 2.43
CA SER A 241 -5.78 26.47 3.65
C SER A 241 -4.57 25.55 3.53
N THR A 242 -3.97 25.27 4.68
CA THR A 242 -2.89 24.29 4.83
C THR A 242 -3.46 23.02 5.45
N MET A 243 -2.97 21.88 4.97
CA MET A 243 -3.34 20.57 5.46
C MET A 243 -2.10 19.69 5.50
N VAL A 244 -1.98 18.88 6.55
CA VAL A 244 -1.02 17.79 6.60
C VAL A 244 -1.77 16.48 6.84
N GLN A 245 -1.42 15.46 6.07
CA GLN A 245 -1.99 14.12 6.19
C GLN A 245 -0.91 13.13 6.61
N LEU A 246 -1.21 12.29 7.58
CA LEU A 246 -0.40 11.13 7.93
C LEU A 246 -0.95 9.90 7.22
N PHE A 247 -0.14 9.33 6.33
CA PHE A 247 -0.37 8.07 5.67
C PHE A 247 0.29 6.95 6.47
N SER A 248 -0.34 5.78 6.52
CA SER A 248 0.19 4.55 7.12
C SER A 248 -0.13 3.36 6.23
N ARG A 249 0.75 2.36 6.21
CA ARG A 249 0.47 1.06 5.57
C ARG A 249 -0.54 0.21 6.35
N THR A 250 -0.89 0.63 7.57
CA THR A 250 -1.87 -0.06 8.41
C THR A 250 -2.90 0.95 8.92
N GLN A 251 -4.05 0.46 9.39
CA GLN A 251 -5.01 1.30 10.12
C GLN A 251 -4.54 1.67 11.54
N GLY A 252 -3.38 1.15 11.99
CA GLY A 252 -2.72 1.57 13.22
C GLY A 252 -1.74 2.70 12.95
N VAL A 253 -1.61 3.62 13.92
CA VAL A 253 -0.57 4.65 13.87
C VAL A 253 0.58 4.22 14.77
N SER A 254 1.75 3.99 14.19
CA SER A 254 2.95 3.68 14.98
C SER A 254 3.35 4.90 15.82
N GLY A 255 3.87 4.68 17.03
CA GLY A 255 4.34 5.78 17.88
C GLY A 255 5.51 6.57 17.27
N LYS A 256 6.22 6.01 16.29
CA LYS A 256 7.24 6.74 15.51
C LYS A 256 6.58 7.68 14.49
N ALA A 257 5.65 7.16 13.69
CA ALA A 257 4.93 7.93 12.68
C ALA A 257 4.12 9.07 13.30
N LEU A 258 3.44 8.82 14.42
CA LEU A 258 2.67 9.84 15.12
C LEU A 258 3.56 10.98 15.64
N ARG A 259 4.73 10.65 16.20
CA ARG A 259 5.69 11.66 16.67
C ARG A 259 6.23 12.50 15.52
N ALA A 260 6.67 11.88 14.43
CA ALA A 260 7.12 12.63 13.25
C ALA A 260 6.03 13.57 12.72
N PHE A 261 4.77 13.12 12.71
CA PHE A 261 3.63 13.95 12.31
C PHE A 261 3.41 15.14 13.25
N GLN A 262 3.46 14.89 14.56
CA GLN A 262 3.31 15.91 15.61
C GLN A 262 4.48 16.90 15.67
N ASP A 263 5.67 16.48 15.29
CA ASP A 263 6.84 17.35 15.19
C ASP A 263 6.77 18.23 13.92
N PHE A 264 6.13 17.75 12.85
CA PHE A 264 6.09 18.44 11.56
C PHE A 264 5.01 19.52 11.45
N TYR A 265 3.75 19.23 11.79
CA TYR A 265 2.67 20.20 11.50
C TYR A 265 2.78 21.57 12.21
N PRO A 266 3.40 21.70 13.40
CA PRO A 266 3.63 23.02 14.00
C PRO A 266 4.59 23.89 13.18
N ILE A 267 5.53 23.28 12.45
CA ILE A 267 6.49 23.97 11.58
C ILE A 267 5.78 24.70 10.43
N VAL A 268 4.64 24.16 9.99
CA VAL A 268 3.80 24.76 8.93
C VAL A 268 2.63 25.59 9.49
N GLY A 269 2.66 25.92 10.78
CA GLY A 269 1.72 26.85 11.42
C GLY A 269 0.37 26.23 11.80
N LEU A 270 0.29 24.91 11.95
CA LEU A 270 -0.92 24.22 12.42
C LEU A 270 -0.81 23.86 13.89
N GLU A 271 -1.94 23.86 14.60
CA GLU A 271 -2.01 23.62 16.05
C GLU A 271 -2.67 22.26 16.38
N ASP A 272 -2.41 21.74 17.58
CA ASP A 272 -2.90 20.42 18.02
C ASP A 272 -4.42 20.29 18.01
N ASP A 273 -5.15 21.38 18.31
CA ASP A 273 -6.61 21.40 18.31
C ASP A 273 -7.19 21.30 16.88
N MET A 274 -6.39 21.62 15.86
CA MET A 274 -6.71 21.43 14.45
C MET A 274 -6.45 20.00 13.98
N MET A 275 -5.90 19.13 14.82
CA MET A 275 -5.61 17.74 14.46
C MET A 275 -6.82 16.83 14.72
N SER A 276 -6.91 15.75 13.95
CA SER A 276 -7.80 14.63 14.19
C SER A 276 -7.09 13.32 13.89
N LEU A 277 -7.17 12.38 14.84
CA LEU A 277 -6.84 10.98 14.62
C LEU A 277 -8.10 10.30 14.07
N LEU A 278 -8.02 9.80 12.84
CA LEU A 278 -9.22 9.36 12.13
C LEU A 278 -9.71 8.02 12.66
N SER A 279 -11.03 7.84 12.76
CA SER A 279 -11.60 6.57 13.20
C SER A 279 -11.54 5.53 12.08
N LYS A 280 -11.24 4.28 12.45
CA LYS A 280 -11.22 3.15 11.50
C LYS A 280 -12.59 2.95 10.87
N SER A 281 -12.61 2.47 9.62
CA SER A 281 -13.85 2.10 8.94
C SER A 281 -13.58 1.03 7.89
N ASP A 282 -14.44 0.03 7.89
CA ASP A 282 -14.43 -1.03 6.88
C ASP A 282 -15.46 -0.78 5.78
N ALA A 283 -16.16 0.35 5.79
CA ALA A 283 -17.22 0.64 4.81
C ALA A 283 -16.69 0.73 3.36
N CYS A 284 -15.39 0.99 3.20
CA CYS A 284 -14.68 0.96 1.91
C CYS A 284 -13.95 -0.35 1.60
N SER A 285 -14.16 -1.42 2.37
CA SER A 285 -13.82 -2.76 1.91
C SER A 285 -14.72 -3.11 0.72
N GLN A 286 -14.15 -3.65 -0.35
CA GLN A 286 -14.86 -3.79 -1.65
C GLN A 286 -16.06 -4.77 -1.64
N GLU A 287 -16.37 -5.45 -0.53
CA GLU A 287 -17.63 -6.21 -0.40
C GLU A 287 -18.87 -5.33 -0.66
N ASN A 288 -18.79 -4.03 -0.32
CA ASN A 288 -19.87 -3.07 -0.55
C ASN A 288 -19.96 -2.54 -1.99
N ILE A 289 -18.96 -2.81 -2.84
CA ILE A 289 -18.93 -2.33 -4.24
C ILE A 289 -19.42 -3.42 -5.21
N GLU A 290 -19.16 -4.69 -4.89
CA GLU A 290 -19.57 -5.83 -5.75
C GLU A 290 -20.99 -6.36 -5.43
N GLY A 291 -21.64 -5.90 -4.36
CA GLY A 291 -23.01 -6.29 -3.97
C GLY A 291 -24.16 -5.67 -4.78
N LYS A 292 -23.87 -4.99 -5.90
CA LYS A 292 -24.87 -4.48 -6.85
C LYS A 292 -24.44 -4.76 -8.29
N ALA A 293 -24.43 -6.04 -8.66
CA ALA A 293 -24.50 -6.49 -10.04
C ALA A 293 -25.49 -7.66 -10.13
#